data_AF-A0A383C1P6-F1
#
_entry.id   AF-A0A383C1P6-F1
#
_cell.length_a   1.000
_cell.length_b   1.000
_cell.length_c   1.000
_cell.angle_alpha   90.00
_cell.angle_beta   90.00
_cell.angle_gamma   90.00
#
_symmetry.space_group_name_H-M   'P 1'
#
loop_
_entity.id
_entity.type
_entity.pdbx_description
1 polymer ?
#
loop_
_entity_poly.entity_id
_entity_poly.type
_entity_poly.pdbx_seq_one_letter_code
_entity_poly.pdbx_strand_id
1 'polypeptide(L)' 'MDKVSKETRSWIMSRIRSKDTKPEIIIRKFLYANGFRYVLHRKSLPGKP' A
#
# COMPACT_ATOMS: atom_id res chain seq x y z
N MET A 1 4.90 18.13 16.36
CA MET A 1 3.71 18.96 16.16
C MET A 1 3.21 18.73 14.74
N ASP A 2 2.00 18.21 14.58
CA ASP A 2 1.39 18.02 13.25
C ASP A 2 1.20 19.37 12.57
N LYS A 3 1.64 19.49 11.30
CA LYS A 3 1.53 20.74 10.51
C LYS A 3 0.11 21.03 10.02
N VAL A 4 -0.84 20.13 10.24
CA VAL A 4 -2.20 20.18 9.69
C VAL A 4 -3.24 20.02 10.80
N SER A 5 -4.36 20.72 10.65
CA SER A 5 -5.51 20.60 11.56
C SER A 5 -6.03 19.15 11.60
N LYS A 6 -6.63 18.75 12.73
CA LYS A 6 -7.16 17.40 12.97
C LYS A 6 -8.18 16.99 11.89
N GLU A 7 -9.02 17.94 11.45
CA GLU A 7 -10.01 17.74 10.40
C GLU A 7 -9.34 17.48 9.04
N THR A 8 -8.34 18.28 8.69
CA THR A 8 -7.55 18.11 7.46
C THR A 8 -6.82 16.76 7.46
N ARG A 9 -6.27 16.34 8.61
CA ARG A 9 -5.64 15.01 8.75
C ARG A 9 -6.63 13.88 8.51
N SER A 10 -7.83 13.97 9.10
CA SER A 10 -8.88 12.96 8.91
C SER A 10 -9.30 12.86 7.44
N TRP A 11 -9.43 14.00 6.77
CA TRP A 11 -9.76 14.06 5.34
C TRP A 11 -8.65 13.47 4.46
N ILE A 12 -7.38 13.77 4.75
CA ILE A 12 -6.23 13.20 4.03
C ILE A 12 -6.17 11.68 4.25
N MET A 13 -6.27 11.22 5.49
CA MET A 13 -6.20 9.80 5.84
C MET A 13 -7.35 8.99 5.23
N SER A 14 -8.55 9.57 5.14
CA SER A 14 -9.70 8.96 4.45
C SER A 14 -9.46 8.72 2.95
N ARG A 15 -8.56 9.46 2.31
CA ARG A 15 -8.21 9.31 0.89
C ARG A 15 -7.06 8.34 0.64
N ILE A 16 -6.30 8.00 1.67
CA ILE A 16 -5.19 7.05 1.55
C ILE A 16 -5.78 5.63 1.50
N ARG A 17 -5.66 4.98 0.34
CA ARG A 17 -6.06 3.58 0.16
C ARG A 17 -5.06 2.66 0.86
N SER A 18 -5.55 1.65 1.58
CA SER A 18 -4.71 0.62 2.23
C SER A 18 -4.12 -0.42 1.26
N LYS A 19 -4.39 -0.32 -0.05
CA LYS A 19 -3.96 -1.28 -1.07
C LYS A 19 -3.67 -0.57 -2.38
N ASP A 20 -2.78 -1.16 -3.19
CA ASP A 20 -2.35 -0.64 -4.48
C ASP A 20 -1.77 0.79 -4.34
N THR A 21 -1.03 1.00 -3.25
CA THR A 21 -0.30 2.25 -3.07
C THR A 21 0.78 2.37 -4.14
N LYS A 22 1.18 3.61 -4.46
CA LYS A 22 2.27 3.87 -5.41
C LYS A 22 3.54 3.03 -5.14
N PRO A 23 4.06 2.91 -3.91
CA PRO A 23 5.24 2.07 -3.65
C PRO A 23 4.98 0.58 -3.91
N GLU A 24 3.81 0.05 -3.55
CA GLU A 24 3.45 -1.35 -3.87
C GLU A 24 3.47 -1.61 -5.37
N ILE A 25 2.91 -0.69 -6.17
CA ILE A 25 2.87 -0.84 -7.64
C ILE A 25 4.28 -0.82 -8.24
N ILE A 26 5.17 0.05 -7.74
CA ILE A 26 6.56 0.14 -8.18
C ILE A 26 7.27 -1.20 -7.93
N ILE A 27 7.13 -1.75 -6.71
CA ILE A 27 7.73 -3.04 -6.36
C ILE A 27 7.13 -4.16 -7.22
N ARG A 28 5.82 -4.16 -7.44
CA ARG A 28 5.16 -5.19 -8.26
C ARG A 28 5.64 -5.16 -9.71
N LYS A 29 5.88 -3.97 -10.27
CA LYS A 29 6.50 -3.81 -11.60
C LYS A 29 7.96 -4.26 -11.60
N PHE A 30 8.73 -3.89 -10.58
CA PHE A 30 10.12 -4.29 -10.44
C PHE A 30 10.27 -5.82 -10.36
N LEU A 31 9.51 -6.47 -9.49
CA LEU A 31 9.53 -7.93 -9.33
C LEU A 31 9.14 -8.65 -10.62
N TYR A 32 8.10 -8.16 -11.30
CA TYR A 32 7.67 -8.72 -12.57
C TYR A 32 8.74 -8.58 -13.66
N ALA A 33 9.39 -7.42 -13.75
CA ALA A 33 10.48 -7.18 -14.69
C ALA A 33 11.70 -8.08 -14.44
N ASN A 34 11.94 -8.47 -13.18
CA ASN A 34 13.01 -9.39 -12.79
C ASN A 34 12.59 -10.88 -12.85
N GLY A 35 11.39 -11.19 -13.37
CA GLY A 35 10.91 -12.56 -13.53
C GLY A 35 10.41 -13.24 -12.24
N PHE A 36 10.30 -12.50 -11.13
CA PHE A 36 9.76 -13.04 -9.88
C PHE A 36 8.24 -13.12 -9.93
N ARG A 37 7.69 -14.28 -9.57
CA ARG A 37 6.24 -14.46 -9.36
C ARG A 37 5.92 -14.28 -7.88
N TYR A 38 5.00 -13.37 -7.59
CA TYR A 38 4.50 -13.09 -6.25
C TYR A 38 2.98 -13.21 -6.21
N VAL A 39 2.43 -13.50 -5.04
CA VAL A 39 0.99 -13.61 -4.81
C VAL A 39 0.53 -12.43 -3.97
N LEU A 40 -0.48 -11.72 -4.43
CA LEU A 40 -1.09 -10.60 -3.71
C LEU A 40 -2.23 -11.09 -2.82
N HIS A 41 -2.32 -10.57 -1.60
CA HIS A 41 -3.47 -10.71 -0.70
C HIS A 41 -3.96 -12.15 -0.46
N ARG A 42 -3.05 -13.11 -0.31
CA ARG A 42 -3.41 -14.51 -0.06
C ARG A 42 -3.97 -14.67 1.37
N LYS A 43 -5.28 -14.85 1.47
CA LYS A 43 -6.01 -15.01 2.76
C LYS A 43 -5.62 -16.26 3.56
N SER A 44 -4.95 -17.23 2.93
CA SER A 44 -4.55 -18.50 3.54
C SER A 44 -3.18 -18.46 4.23
N LEU A 45 -2.46 -17.33 4.17
CA LEU A 45 -1.16 -17.19 4.82
C LEU A 45 -1.33 -16.46 6.17
N PRO A 46 -0.67 -16.92 7.23
CA PRO A 46 -0.64 -16.20 8.51
C PRO A 46 0.19 -14.91 8.33
N GLY A 47 -0.39 -13.79 8.76
CA GLY A 47 0.11 -12.46 8.43
C GLY A 47 -0.43 -11.98 7.09
N LYS A 48 -0.96 -10.75 7.05
CA LYS A 48 -1.38 -10.09 5.81
C LYS A 48 -0.20 -9.26 5.31
N PRO A 49 0.67 -9.77 4.41
CA PRO A 49 1.60 -8.92 3.68
C PRO A 49 0.85 -7.99 2.73
#